data_AF-A0AAN5CQ23-F1
#
_entry.id   AF-A0AAN5CQ23-F1
#
_cell.length_a   1.000
_cell.length_b   1.000
_cell.length_c   1.000
_cell.angle_alpha   90.00
_cell.angle_beta   90.00
_cell.angle_gamma   90.00
#
_symmetry.space_group_name_H-M   'P 1'
#
loop_
_entity.id
_entity.type
_entity.pdbx_description
1 polymer ?
#
loop_
_entity_poly.entity_id
_entity_poly.type
_entity_poly.pdbx_seq_one_letter_code
_entity_poly.pdbx_strand_id
1 'polypeptide(L)'
;LSISLADLIPHLTITRQVELVMGRERKGVSMLRISESPLERGTLILLHPLIGGVQMPYRNLIVQLAKEYEINGFEHPETFRRDFAVPRIESIVHLVSSYVQSNRSSLSSSKRLFMGASLGALLAFEMASQLDIEADLIVIDGTSNAKPTTPTISWEEHRSMMTKILSEYRVEDEILINHMISHSWQMYQISKDYKPTRNERISVHVFSCCGTDLNWSEIALVKSVNRLGGDHSQILDPINSSLVSAFVRLHF
;
A
#
# COMPACT_ATOMS: atom_id res chain seq x y z
N LEU A 1 18.28 -10.05 22.23
CA LEU A 1 17.88 -8.77 21.61
C LEU A 1 16.99 -9.10 20.42
N SER A 2 15.67 -9.01 20.57
CA SER A 2 14.72 -9.10 19.46
C SER A 2 14.57 -7.71 18.86
N ILE A 3 15.15 -7.48 17.67
CA ILE A 3 15.03 -6.22 16.93
C ILE A 3 13.99 -6.46 15.82
N SER A 4 12.92 -5.66 15.78
CA SER A 4 11.88 -5.76 14.74
C SER A 4 12.31 -5.07 13.44
N LEU A 5 11.62 -5.33 12.33
CA LEU A 5 11.90 -4.63 11.06
C LEU A 5 11.59 -3.13 11.19
N ALA A 6 10.55 -2.77 11.94
CA ALA A 6 10.23 -1.38 12.24
C ALA A 6 11.37 -0.62 12.95
N ASP A 7 12.10 -1.28 13.84
CA ASP A 7 13.24 -0.68 14.54
C ASP A 7 14.42 -0.40 13.60
N LEU A 8 14.53 -1.15 12.50
CA LEU A 8 15.60 -1.01 11.52
C LEU A 8 15.28 0.04 10.45
N ILE A 9 14.01 0.21 10.06
CA ILE A 9 13.58 1.12 8.99
C ILE A 9 14.15 2.55 9.12
N PRO A 10 14.16 3.22 10.30
CA PRO A 10 14.71 4.57 10.40
C PRO A 10 16.25 4.64 10.31
N HIS A 11 16.95 3.51 10.46
CA HIS A 11 18.42 3.44 10.52
C HIS A 11 19.05 2.73 9.32
N LEU A 12 18.27 2.04 8.51
CA LEU A 12 18.76 1.38 7.30
C LEU A 12 18.87 2.40 6.17
N THR A 13 20.05 2.46 5.54
CA THR A 13 20.16 3.03 4.20
C THR A 13 19.25 2.24 3.26
N ILE A 14 18.68 2.90 2.25
CA ILE A 14 17.70 2.25 1.37
C ILE A 14 18.36 1.11 0.59
N THR A 15 19.63 1.24 0.20
CA THR A 15 20.45 0.15 -0.32
C THR A 15 20.42 -1.08 0.58
N ARG A 16 20.53 -0.89 1.90
CA ARG A 16 20.50 -1.97 2.90
C ARG A 16 19.08 -2.51 3.16
N GLN A 17 18.04 -1.68 3.00
CA GLN A 17 16.63 -2.13 3.02
C GLN A 17 16.34 -3.01 1.79
N VAL A 18 16.76 -2.55 0.61
CA VAL A 18 16.71 -3.33 -0.63
C VAL A 18 17.51 -4.60 -0.46
N GLU A 19 18.78 -4.58 -0.02
CA GLU A 19 19.57 -5.79 0.23
C GLU A 19 18.92 -6.76 1.24
N LEU A 20 18.28 -6.26 2.31
CA LEU A 20 17.53 -7.10 3.26
C LEU A 20 16.25 -7.68 2.67
N VAL A 21 15.67 -7.02 1.66
CA VAL A 21 14.58 -7.54 0.84
C VAL A 21 15.11 -8.56 -0.18
N MET A 22 16.27 -8.30 -0.81
CA MET A 22 16.91 -9.09 -1.87
C MET A 22 17.65 -10.34 -1.37
N GLY A 23 18.18 -10.31 -0.14
CA GLY A 23 18.90 -11.43 0.49
C GLY A 23 17.99 -12.49 1.07
N ARG A 24 16.66 -12.28 1.01
CA ARG A 24 15.68 -13.30 1.35
C ARG A 24 15.44 -14.13 0.10
N GLU A 25 15.76 -15.42 0.14
CA GLU A 25 15.13 -16.41 -0.73
C GLU A 25 13.61 -16.41 -0.44
N ARG A 26 12.88 -15.44 -0.99
CA ARG A 26 11.44 -15.34 -0.77
C ARG A 26 10.76 -16.37 -1.67
N LYS A 27 10.37 -17.49 -1.07
CA LYS A 27 9.29 -18.32 -1.63
C LYS A 27 7.99 -17.52 -1.59
N GLY A 28 7.74 -16.64 -2.57
CA GLY A 28 6.42 -16.09 -2.90
C GLY A 28 5.58 -15.47 -1.78
N VAL A 29 6.14 -15.12 -0.61
CA VAL A 29 5.36 -14.56 0.50
C VAL A 29 5.17 -13.07 0.26
N SER A 30 3.94 -12.66 -0.07
CA SER A 30 3.54 -11.27 -0.26
C SER A 30 3.38 -10.50 1.06
N MET A 31 3.10 -11.19 2.17
CA MET A 31 2.91 -10.56 3.48
C MET A 31 4.22 -10.45 4.27
N LEU A 32 4.49 -9.26 4.79
CA LEU A 32 5.58 -8.96 5.70
C LEU A 32 5.04 -8.56 7.06
N ARG A 33 5.52 -9.24 8.11
CA ARG A 33 5.37 -8.76 9.48
C ARG A 33 6.42 -7.69 9.74
N ILE A 34 5.98 -6.44 9.87
CA ILE A 34 6.85 -5.26 10.00
C ILE A 34 7.09 -4.94 11.47
N SER A 35 6.02 -4.98 12.28
CA SER A 35 6.08 -4.75 13.72
C SER A 35 5.21 -5.75 14.46
N GLU A 36 5.71 -6.20 15.61
CA GLU A 36 4.93 -6.85 16.65
C GLU A 36 4.75 -5.83 17.77
N SER A 37 3.54 -5.32 17.98
CA SER A 37 3.32 -4.37 19.06
C SER A 37 3.02 -5.10 20.37
N PRO A 38 3.59 -4.64 21.48
CA PRO A 38 3.19 -5.10 22.82
C PRO A 38 1.84 -4.52 23.26
N LEU A 39 1.30 -3.51 22.56
CA LEU A 39 0.05 -2.84 22.88
C LEU A 39 -1.06 -3.43 21.99
N GLU A 40 -2.07 -4.07 22.59
CA GLU A 40 -3.17 -4.74 21.88
C GLU A 40 -4.20 -3.76 21.25
N ARG A 41 -3.75 -2.66 20.62
CA ARG A 41 -4.65 -1.72 19.94
C ARG A 41 -5.27 -2.31 18.66
N GLY A 42 -4.54 -3.19 17.97
CA GLY A 42 -5.02 -3.89 16.79
C GLY A 42 -3.92 -4.11 15.77
N THR A 43 -4.33 -4.57 14.58
CA THR A 43 -3.42 -4.85 13.47
C THR A 43 -3.69 -3.89 12.31
N LEU A 44 -2.65 -3.18 11.87
CA LEU A 44 -2.66 -2.39 10.63
C LEU A 44 -2.25 -3.25 9.45
N ILE A 45 -3.07 -3.24 8.40
CA ILE A 45 -2.80 -3.95 7.14
C ILE A 45 -2.46 -2.91 6.07
N LEU A 46 -1.17 -2.82 5.72
CA LEU A 46 -0.67 -1.89 4.71
C LEU A 46 -0.62 -2.57 3.34
N LEU A 47 -1.19 -1.93 2.32
CA LEU A 47 -1.17 -2.44 0.95
C LEU A 47 -0.24 -1.60 0.09
N HIS A 48 0.63 -2.26 -0.69
CA HIS A 48 1.61 -1.54 -1.50
C HIS A 48 0.96 -0.54 -2.48
N PRO A 49 1.56 0.65 -2.69
CA PRO A 49 1.20 1.51 -3.80
C PRO A 49 1.80 0.96 -5.10
N LEU A 50 1.75 1.76 -6.17
CA LEU A 50 2.17 1.33 -7.52
C LEU A 50 3.60 0.77 -7.60
N ILE A 51 4.48 1.21 -6.71
CA ILE A 51 5.89 0.77 -6.62
C ILE A 51 6.09 -0.65 -6.07
N GLY A 52 5.03 -1.31 -5.61
CA GLY A 52 5.05 -2.72 -5.18
C GLY A 52 5.55 -2.98 -3.75
N GLY A 53 6.23 -2.02 -3.10
CA GLY A 53 6.73 -2.16 -1.73
C GLY A 53 5.89 -1.44 -0.68
N VAL A 54 5.99 -1.86 0.57
CA VAL A 54 5.32 -1.20 1.71
C VAL A 54 6.29 -0.45 2.61
N GLN A 55 7.50 -0.96 2.80
CA GLN A 55 8.46 -0.41 3.75
C GLN A 55 8.88 1.02 3.39
N MET A 56 9.18 1.23 2.10
CA MET A 56 9.67 2.51 1.57
C MET A 56 8.63 3.63 1.58
N PRO A 57 7.45 3.45 0.93
CA PRO A 57 6.45 4.52 0.90
C PRO A 57 5.88 4.81 2.29
N TYR A 58 5.64 3.78 3.12
CA TYR A 58 5.03 3.97 4.44
C TYR A 58 6.04 4.20 5.57
N ARG A 59 7.33 4.40 5.28
CA ARG A 59 8.39 4.45 6.31
C ARG A 59 8.07 5.37 7.49
N ASN A 60 7.55 6.57 7.19
CA ASN A 60 7.26 7.58 8.20
C ASN A 60 6.05 7.20 9.06
N LEU A 61 5.05 6.53 8.46
CA LEU A 61 3.89 6.01 9.17
C LEU A 61 4.26 4.80 10.04
N ILE A 62 5.04 3.88 9.49
CA ILE A 62 5.50 2.68 10.20
C ILE A 62 6.26 3.08 11.48
N VAL A 63 7.22 4.00 11.36
CA VAL A 63 8.01 4.48 12.52
C VAL A 63 7.13 5.05 13.62
N GLN A 64 6.04 5.72 13.25
CA GLN A 64 5.13 6.35 14.20
C GLN A 64 4.18 5.35 14.86
N LEU A 65 3.70 4.34 14.14
CA LEU A 65 2.63 3.44 14.60
C LEU A 65 3.14 2.08 15.13
N ALA A 66 4.37 1.68 14.79
CA ALA A 66 4.90 0.35 15.10
C ALA A 66 4.97 0.02 16.60
N LYS A 67 5.08 1.03 17.47
CA LYS A 67 5.09 0.83 18.93
C LYS A 67 3.71 0.50 19.49
N GLU A 68 2.65 0.88 18.79
CA GLU A 68 1.27 0.86 19.27
C GLU A 68 0.38 -0.15 18.56
N TYR A 69 0.74 -0.52 17.33
CA TYR A 69 -0.01 -1.48 16.51
C TYR A 69 0.90 -2.56 15.95
N GLU A 70 0.35 -3.77 15.84
CA GLU A 70 0.95 -4.76 14.94
C GLU A 70 0.83 -4.25 13.50
N ILE A 71 1.90 -4.36 12.71
CA ILE A 71 1.88 -3.89 11.33
C ILE A 71 2.24 -5.04 10.40
N ASN A 72 1.29 -5.40 9.54
CA ASN A 72 1.49 -6.33 8.44
C ASN A 72 1.40 -5.56 7.13
N GLY A 73 2.38 -5.72 6.25
CA GLY A 73 2.39 -5.08 4.94
C GLY A 73 2.39 -6.10 3.81
N PHE A 74 1.57 -5.88 2.80
CA PHE A 74 1.52 -6.71 1.60
C PHE A 74 2.29 -6.05 0.47
N GLU A 75 3.40 -6.66 0.10
CA GLU A 75 4.21 -6.31 -1.04
C GLU A 75 3.78 -7.11 -2.26
N HIS A 76 4.03 -6.53 -3.43
CA HIS A 76 3.85 -7.23 -4.68
C HIS A 76 4.86 -8.39 -4.78
N PRO A 77 4.40 -9.63 -5.05
CA PRO A 77 5.24 -10.83 -4.95
C PRO A 77 6.42 -10.84 -5.92
N GLU A 78 6.29 -10.13 -7.04
CA GLU A 78 7.22 -10.20 -8.15
C GLU A 78 8.04 -8.92 -8.37
N THR A 79 7.69 -7.80 -7.70
CA THR A 79 8.30 -6.49 -8.01
C THR A 79 9.78 -6.39 -7.61
N PHE A 80 10.20 -7.15 -6.60
CA PHE A 80 11.57 -7.14 -6.09
C PHE A 80 12.39 -8.35 -6.55
N ARG A 81 11.86 -9.15 -7.49
CA ARG A 81 12.63 -10.26 -8.04
C ARG A 81 13.56 -9.74 -9.14
N ARG A 82 14.69 -10.43 -9.33
CA ARG A 82 15.67 -10.14 -10.39
C ARG A 82 15.52 -11.05 -11.61
N ASP A 83 14.55 -11.96 -11.59
CA ASP A 83 14.29 -12.82 -12.73
C ASP A 83 13.49 -12.09 -13.81
N PHE A 84 13.91 -12.27 -15.07
CA PHE A 84 13.37 -11.55 -16.22
C PHE A 84 11.95 -12.01 -16.62
N ALA A 85 11.44 -13.08 -16.03
CA ALA A 85 10.11 -13.60 -16.31
C ALA A 85 9.10 -12.92 -15.38
N VAL A 86 8.65 -11.72 -15.75
CA VAL A 86 7.51 -11.05 -15.09
C VAL A 86 6.26 -11.90 -15.34
N PRO A 87 5.69 -12.58 -14.33
CA PRO A 87 4.42 -13.27 -14.52
C PRO A 87 3.35 -12.24 -14.88
N ARG A 88 2.52 -12.55 -15.87
CA ARG A 88 1.44 -11.65 -16.24
C ARG A 88 0.40 -11.61 -15.13
N ILE A 89 0.16 -10.43 -14.57
CA ILE A 89 -0.94 -10.21 -13.64
C ILE A 89 -2.19 -9.93 -14.47
N GLU A 90 -3.23 -10.72 -14.26
CA GLU A 90 -4.45 -10.63 -15.06
C GLU A 90 -5.36 -9.49 -14.60
N SER A 91 -5.50 -9.29 -13.29
CA SER A 91 -6.38 -8.28 -12.71
C SER A 91 -6.05 -7.97 -11.25
N ILE A 92 -6.56 -6.85 -10.75
CA ILE A 92 -6.53 -6.49 -9.31
C ILE A 92 -7.20 -7.57 -8.46
N VAL A 93 -8.35 -8.08 -8.90
CA VAL A 93 -9.11 -9.14 -8.21
C VAL A 93 -8.23 -10.38 -8.02
N HIS A 94 -7.60 -10.86 -9.09
CA HIS A 94 -6.75 -12.06 -9.03
C HIS A 94 -5.53 -11.86 -8.12
N LEU A 95 -4.87 -10.69 -8.21
CA LEU A 95 -3.75 -10.36 -7.35
C LEU A 95 -4.14 -10.41 -5.88
N VAL A 96 -5.25 -9.75 -5.53
CA VAL A 96 -5.72 -9.68 -4.14
C VAL A 96 -6.22 -11.04 -3.65
N SER A 97 -6.82 -11.87 -4.51
CA SER A 97 -7.16 -13.25 -4.16
C SER A 97 -5.96 -14.06 -3.71
N SER A 98 -4.80 -13.87 -4.35
CA SER A 98 -3.55 -14.52 -3.91
C SER A 98 -3.12 -14.09 -2.50
N TYR A 99 -3.36 -12.82 -2.15
CA TYR A 99 -3.06 -12.27 -0.83
C TYR A 99 -4.01 -12.85 0.22
N VAL A 100 -5.31 -12.89 -0.09
CA VAL A 100 -6.35 -13.38 0.83
C VAL A 100 -6.23 -14.88 1.04
N GLN A 101 -6.08 -15.68 -0.01
CA GLN A 101 -6.04 -17.15 0.08
C GLN A 101 -4.93 -17.63 1.02
N SER A 102 -3.76 -16.99 0.94
CA SER A 102 -2.59 -17.37 1.73
C SER A 102 -2.67 -16.90 3.19
N ASN A 103 -3.54 -15.94 3.51
CA ASN A 103 -3.54 -15.23 4.80
C ASN A 103 -4.92 -15.09 5.46
N ARG A 104 -5.96 -15.77 4.94
CA ARG A 104 -7.36 -15.54 5.32
C ARG A 104 -7.62 -15.64 6.83
N SER A 105 -7.04 -16.63 7.50
CA SER A 105 -7.20 -16.85 8.94
C SER A 105 -6.63 -15.70 9.77
N SER A 106 -5.48 -15.16 9.37
CA SER A 106 -4.95 -13.92 9.93
C SER A 106 -5.95 -12.81 9.60
N LEU A 107 -6.15 -12.50 8.32
CA LEU A 107 -6.94 -11.37 7.81
C LEU A 107 -8.38 -11.26 8.33
N SER A 108 -8.99 -12.34 8.84
CA SER A 108 -10.37 -12.33 9.34
C SER A 108 -10.49 -12.06 10.85
N SER A 109 -9.39 -11.78 11.56
CA SER A 109 -9.43 -11.48 13.00
C SER A 109 -10.12 -10.15 13.31
N SER A 110 -10.78 -10.05 14.46
CA SER A 110 -11.36 -8.79 14.96
C SER A 110 -10.27 -7.74 15.22
N LYS A 111 -10.56 -6.45 14.98
CA LYS A 111 -9.66 -5.27 15.12
C LYS A 111 -8.59 -5.11 14.05
N ARG A 112 -9.00 -5.05 12.78
CA ARG A 112 -8.12 -4.73 11.66
C ARG A 112 -8.48 -3.40 11.03
N LEU A 113 -7.45 -2.62 10.76
CA LEU A 113 -7.55 -1.38 9.99
C LEU A 113 -6.74 -1.57 8.72
N PHE A 114 -7.43 -1.56 7.58
CA PHE A 114 -6.80 -1.66 6.28
C PHE A 114 -6.38 -0.27 5.83
N MET A 115 -5.19 -0.14 5.24
CA MET A 115 -4.66 1.15 4.83
C MET A 115 -3.95 1.03 3.48
N GLY A 116 -4.27 1.95 2.59
CA GLY A 116 -3.79 1.93 1.22
C GLY A 116 -3.57 3.34 0.68
N ALA A 117 -2.41 3.57 0.07
CA ALA A 117 -2.03 4.83 -0.54
C ALA A 117 -1.99 4.66 -2.05
N SER A 118 -2.52 5.63 -2.79
CA SER A 118 -2.61 5.53 -4.25
C SER A 118 -3.32 4.21 -4.65
N LEU A 119 -2.71 3.40 -5.54
CA LEU A 119 -3.17 2.05 -5.89
C LEU A 119 -3.47 1.16 -4.66
N GLY A 120 -2.71 1.29 -3.59
CA GLY A 120 -2.88 0.48 -2.38
C GLY A 120 -4.29 0.60 -1.80
N ALA A 121 -4.97 1.73 -2.01
CA ALA A 121 -6.36 1.92 -1.57
C ALA A 121 -7.33 0.97 -2.27
N LEU A 122 -7.17 0.77 -3.58
CA LEU A 122 -7.98 -0.18 -4.36
C LEU A 122 -7.70 -1.62 -3.90
N LEU A 123 -6.44 -1.96 -3.68
CA LEU A 123 -6.04 -3.28 -3.18
C LEU A 123 -6.65 -3.56 -1.80
N ALA A 124 -6.65 -2.55 -0.93
CA ALA A 124 -7.16 -2.66 0.43
C ALA A 124 -8.69 -2.84 0.44
N PHE A 125 -9.41 -2.09 -0.41
CA PHE A 125 -10.85 -2.25 -0.58
C PHE A 125 -11.23 -3.62 -1.15
N GLU A 126 -10.53 -4.07 -2.20
CA GLU A 126 -10.76 -5.40 -2.78
C GLU A 126 -10.46 -6.50 -1.76
N MET A 127 -9.41 -6.33 -0.95
CA MET A 127 -9.06 -7.30 0.09
C MET A 127 -10.16 -7.40 1.16
N ALA A 128 -10.64 -6.26 1.66
CA ALA A 128 -11.74 -6.22 2.61
C ALA A 128 -13.03 -6.83 2.00
N SER A 129 -13.28 -6.58 0.71
CA SER A 129 -14.44 -7.14 0.00
C SER A 129 -14.37 -8.67 -0.11
N GLN A 130 -13.23 -9.24 -0.48
CA GLN A 130 -13.04 -10.69 -0.60
C GLN A 130 -13.04 -11.44 0.75
N LEU A 131 -12.76 -10.72 1.85
CA LEU A 131 -12.86 -11.28 3.19
C LEU A 131 -14.32 -11.37 3.67
N ASP A 132 -15.23 -10.57 3.08
CA ASP A 132 -16.64 -10.47 3.45
C ASP A 132 -16.85 -10.17 4.96
N ILE A 133 -16.10 -9.17 5.44
CA ILE A 133 -16.12 -8.69 6.83
C ILE A 133 -16.55 -7.23 6.90
N GLU A 134 -16.97 -6.78 8.09
CA GLU A 134 -17.01 -5.36 8.40
C GLU A 134 -15.57 -4.86 8.56
N ALA A 135 -15.23 -3.78 7.86
CA ALA A 135 -13.86 -3.28 7.82
C ALA A 135 -13.83 -1.76 7.79
N ASP A 136 -12.86 -1.19 8.52
CA ASP A 136 -12.46 0.20 8.38
C ASP A 136 -11.23 0.30 7.48
N LEU A 137 -11.28 1.27 6.57
CA LEU A 137 -10.26 1.53 5.57
C LEU A 137 -9.74 2.97 5.72
N ILE A 138 -8.43 3.15 5.77
CA ILE A 138 -7.80 4.45 5.55
C ILE A 138 -7.29 4.51 4.12
N VAL A 139 -7.87 5.42 3.34
CA VAL A 139 -7.46 5.69 1.98
C VAL A 139 -6.58 6.93 1.97
N ILE A 140 -5.38 6.82 1.40
CA ILE A 140 -4.42 7.93 1.27
C ILE A 140 -4.27 8.27 -0.21
N ASP A 141 -5.02 9.27 -0.65
CA ASP A 141 -5.01 9.87 -1.98
C ASP A 141 -5.12 8.86 -3.14
N GLY A 142 -5.88 7.78 -2.92
CA GLY A 142 -6.22 6.78 -3.95
C GLY A 142 -7.65 6.98 -4.44
N THR A 143 -7.89 6.89 -5.74
CA THR A 143 -9.24 6.93 -6.32
C THR A 143 -9.95 5.59 -6.16
N SER A 144 -11.27 5.61 -6.05
CA SER A 144 -12.08 4.38 -6.00
C SER A 144 -12.24 3.69 -7.36
N ASN A 145 -11.88 4.37 -8.45
CA ASN A 145 -12.13 3.93 -9.83
C ASN A 145 -13.62 3.66 -10.19
N ALA A 146 -14.57 4.05 -9.34
CA ALA A 146 -16.01 3.95 -9.65
C ALA A 146 -16.40 4.77 -10.90
N LYS A 147 -15.72 5.90 -11.09
CA LYS A 147 -15.76 6.70 -12.31
C LYS A 147 -14.31 6.82 -12.79
N PRO A 148 -13.93 6.19 -13.91
CA PRO A 148 -12.56 6.25 -14.41
C PRO A 148 -12.21 7.69 -14.79
N THR A 149 -11.53 8.40 -13.87
CA THR A 149 -11.02 9.75 -14.10
C THR A 149 -9.50 9.75 -14.30
N THR A 150 -8.87 8.58 -14.23
CA THR A 150 -7.42 8.44 -14.32
C THR A 150 -6.96 8.87 -15.71
N PRO A 151 -6.11 9.91 -15.81
CA PRO A 151 -5.54 10.33 -17.08
C PRO A 151 -4.83 9.16 -17.73
N THR A 152 -4.98 9.02 -19.05
CA THR A 152 -4.16 8.06 -19.80
C THR A 152 -2.80 8.68 -19.99
N ILE A 153 -1.79 8.13 -19.32
CA ILE A 153 -0.38 8.49 -19.50
C ILE A 153 0.28 7.52 -20.47
N SER A 154 1.33 7.95 -21.16
CA SER A 154 2.17 7.08 -21.96
C SER A 154 3.12 6.25 -21.10
N TRP A 155 3.70 5.20 -21.69
CA TRP A 155 4.75 4.43 -21.02
C TRP A 155 5.98 5.30 -20.69
N GLU A 156 6.34 6.24 -21.57
CA GLU A 156 7.47 7.14 -21.36
C GLU A 156 7.22 8.11 -20.20
N GLU A 157 6.01 8.65 -20.09
CA GLU A 157 5.60 9.49 -18.96
C GLU A 157 5.63 8.70 -17.65
N HIS A 158 5.05 7.50 -17.63
CA HIS A 158 5.09 6.59 -16.49
C HIS A 158 6.53 6.27 -16.08
N ARG A 159 7.38 5.91 -17.05
CA ARG A 159 8.80 5.63 -16.82
C ARG A 159 9.49 6.83 -16.18
N SER A 160 9.29 8.04 -16.72
CA SER A 160 9.89 9.27 -16.17
C SER A 160 9.43 9.53 -14.74
N MET A 161 8.14 9.36 -14.44
CA MET A 161 7.59 9.54 -13.09
C MET A 161 8.19 8.52 -12.12
N MET A 162 8.21 7.24 -12.49
CA MET A 162 8.72 6.17 -11.64
C MET A 162 10.24 6.28 -11.44
N THR A 163 11.00 6.65 -12.46
CA THR A 163 12.45 6.92 -12.31
C THR A 163 12.69 8.03 -11.29
N LYS A 164 11.91 9.11 -11.32
CA LYS A 164 12.01 10.19 -10.33
C LYS A 164 11.74 9.66 -8.92
N ILE A 165 10.63 8.95 -8.72
CA ILE A 165 10.26 8.36 -7.42
C ILE A 165 11.35 7.41 -6.91
N LEU A 166 11.86 6.52 -7.75
CA LEU A 166 12.91 5.56 -7.38
C LEU A 166 14.24 6.25 -7.06
N SER A 167 14.54 7.38 -7.71
CA SER A 167 15.73 8.19 -7.40
C SER A 167 15.65 8.84 -6.02
N GLU A 168 14.46 9.27 -5.57
CA GLU A 168 14.23 9.78 -4.21
C GLU A 168 14.44 8.68 -3.16
N TYR A 169 14.21 7.43 -3.56
CA TYR A 169 14.52 6.24 -2.78
C TYR A 169 15.96 5.74 -2.97
N ARG A 170 16.81 6.40 -3.76
CA ARG A 170 18.22 6.00 -3.98
C ARG A 170 18.37 4.52 -4.36
N VAL A 171 17.46 4.00 -5.18
CA VAL A 171 17.62 2.68 -5.78
C VAL A 171 18.67 2.82 -6.89
N GLU A 172 19.77 2.07 -6.81
CA GLU A 172 20.92 2.18 -7.74
C GLU A 172 21.06 0.97 -8.68
N ASP A 173 20.36 -0.13 -8.40
CA ASP A 173 20.36 -1.36 -9.22
C ASP A 173 19.50 -1.15 -10.48
N GLU A 174 20.15 -0.87 -11.63
CA GLU A 174 19.48 -0.56 -12.88
C GLU A 174 18.51 -1.67 -13.37
N ILE A 175 18.88 -2.94 -13.16
CA ILE A 175 18.03 -4.07 -13.53
C ILE A 175 16.76 -4.05 -12.69
N LEU A 176 16.91 -3.87 -11.38
CA LEU A 176 15.78 -3.77 -10.46
C LEU A 176 14.90 -2.55 -10.77
N ILE A 177 15.49 -1.38 -11.05
CA ILE A 177 14.76 -0.17 -11.43
C ILE A 177 13.88 -0.43 -12.65
N ASN A 178 14.44 -0.98 -13.72
CA ASN A 178 13.69 -1.27 -14.94
C ASN A 178 12.56 -2.28 -14.69
N HIS A 179 12.81 -3.27 -13.83
CA HIS A 179 11.80 -4.26 -13.41
C HIS A 179 10.66 -3.61 -12.63
N MET A 180 10.98 -2.79 -11.63
CA MET A 180 9.99 -2.05 -10.83
C MET A 180 9.14 -1.11 -11.69
N ILE A 181 9.75 -0.44 -12.68
CA ILE A 181 9.03 0.43 -13.63
C ILE A 181 8.07 -0.39 -14.51
N SER A 182 8.52 -1.54 -15.01
CA SER A 182 7.69 -2.42 -15.85
C SER A 182 6.51 -3.02 -15.07
N HIS A 183 6.76 -3.45 -13.83
CA HIS A 183 5.70 -3.95 -12.93
C HIS A 183 4.70 -2.86 -12.57
N SER A 184 5.17 -1.68 -12.17
CA SER A 184 4.28 -0.56 -11.84
C SER A 184 3.41 -0.15 -13.02
N TRP A 185 3.89 -0.30 -14.27
CA TRP A 185 3.09 -0.06 -15.46
C TRP A 185 2.01 -1.12 -15.66
N GLN A 186 2.35 -2.39 -15.52
CA GLN A 186 1.35 -3.46 -15.56
C GLN A 186 0.27 -3.25 -14.50
N MET A 187 0.67 -2.87 -13.27
CA MET A 187 -0.26 -2.54 -12.19
C MET A 187 -1.15 -1.34 -12.54
N TYR A 188 -0.58 -0.30 -13.15
CA TYR A 188 -1.35 0.85 -13.64
C TYR A 188 -2.38 0.41 -14.67
N GLN A 189 -1.98 -0.39 -15.66
CA GLN A 189 -2.87 -0.90 -16.72
C GLN A 189 -4.05 -1.68 -16.13
N ILE A 190 -3.79 -2.69 -15.29
CA ILE A 190 -4.87 -3.49 -14.68
C ILE A 190 -5.72 -2.68 -13.70
N SER A 191 -5.17 -1.62 -13.08
CA SER A 191 -5.95 -0.74 -12.20
C SER A 191 -7.01 0.04 -12.97
N LYS A 192 -6.76 0.43 -14.22
CA LYS A 192 -7.72 1.15 -15.06
C LYS A 192 -8.93 0.29 -15.42
N ASP A 193 -8.72 -1.01 -15.55
CA ASP A 193 -9.76 -1.97 -15.91
C ASP A 193 -10.53 -2.49 -14.67
N TYR A 194 -10.04 -2.19 -13.47
CA TYR A 194 -10.67 -2.60 -12.23
C TYR A 194 -11.97 -1.82 -11.98
N LYS A 195 -13.06 -2.57 -11.77
CA LYS A 195 -14.40 -2.05 -11.49
C LYS A 195 -14.88 -2.59 -10.15
N PRO A 196 -14.71 -1.83 -9.06
CA PRO A 196 -15.16 -2.29 -7.74
C PRO A 196 -16.67 -2.43 -7.69
N THR A 197 -17.14 -3.45 -6.96
CA THR A 197 -18.54 -3.58 -6.59
C THR A 197 -18.79 -2.85 -5.28
N ARG A 198 -19.90 -2.12 -5.19
CA ARG A 198 -20.28 -1.42 -3.96
C ARG A 198 -20.42 -2.39 -2.79
N ASN A 199 -19.85 -2.03 -1.65
CA ASN A 199 -19.91 -2.79 -0.41
C ASN A 199 -20.08 -1.86 0.79
N GLU A 200 -21.28 -1.86 1.38
CA GLU A 200 -21.64 -0.96 2.49
C GLU A 200 -21.12 -1.44 3.85
N ARG A 201 -20.56 -2.65 3.93
CA ARG A 201 -19.87 -3.16 5.12
C ARG A 201 -18.47 -2.57 5.30
N ILE A 202 -17.96 -1.90 4.26
CA ILE A 202 -16.66 -1.24 4.26
C ILE A 202 -16.86 0.25 4.53
N SER A 203 -16.32 0.70 5.65
CA SER A 203 -16.27 2.11 6.03
C SER A 203 -14.92 2.70 5.64
N VAL A 204 -14.90 3.92 5.10
CA VAL A 204 -13.67 4.54 4.60
C VAL A 204 -13.44 5.93 5.18
N HIS A 205 -12.20 6.17 5.58
CA HIS A 205 -11.66 7.47 5.95
C HIS A 205 -10.69 7.92 4.87
N VAL A 206 -11.07 8.94 4.11
CA VAL A 206 -10.30 9.41 2.96
C VAL A 206 -9.38 10.55 3.40
N PHE A 207 -8.11 10.45 3.05
CA PHE A 207 -7.12 11.51 3.12
C PHE A 207 -6.74 11.89 1.70
N SER A 208 -7.05 13.09 1.22
CA SER A 208 -6.80 13.48 -0.18
C SER A 208 -6.19 14.87 -0.31
N CYS A 209 -5.31 15.06 -1.30
CA CYS A 209 -4.70 16.37 -1.57
C CYS A 209 -5.74 17.38 -2.10
N CYS A 210 -6.73 16.90 -2.85
CA CYS A 210 -7.80 17.72 -3.41
C CYS A 210 -8.96 17.98 -2.44
N GLY A 211 -9.00 17.33 -1.28
CA GLY A 211 -10.06 17.49 -0.28
C GLY A 211 -11.41 16.89 -0.67
N THR A 212 -11.45 16.02 -1.69
CA THR A 212 -12.65 15.27 -2.08
C THR A 212 -12.59 13.83 -1.56
N ASP A 213 -13.70 13.11 -1.64
CA ASP A 213 -13.76 11.70 -1.31
C ASP A 213 -13.23 10.80 -2.44
N LEU A 214 -12.67 11.34 -3.53
CA LEU A 214 -12.11 10.59 -4.66
C LEU A 214 -13.03 9.48 -5.21
N ASN A 215 -14.35 9.75 -5.22
CA ASN A 215 -15.42 8.85 -5.65
C ASN A 215 -15.64 7.62 -4.73
N TRP A 216 -15.15 7.62 -3.49
CA TRP A 216 -15.32 6.50 -2.58
C TRP A 216 -16.78 6.31 -2.11
N SER A 217 -17.57 7.38 -2.03
CA SER A 217 -19.00 7.30 -1.66
C SER A 217 -19.87 6.50 -2.64
N GLU A 218 -19.37 6.25 -3.85
CA GLU A 218 -20.06 5.44 -4.86
C GLU A 218 -20.02 3.94 -4.49
N ILE A 219 -18.95 3.49 -3.82
CA ILE A 219 -18.68 2.06 -3.57
C ILE A 219 -18.56 1.67 -2.10
N ALA A 220 -18.43 2.62 -1.18
CA ALA A 220 -18.22 2.35 0.25
C ALA A 220 -18.88 3.41 1.13
N LEU A 221 -18.96 3.15 2.44
CA LEU A 221 -19.49 4.09 3.42
C LEU A 221 -18.40 5.10 3.85
N VAL A 222 -18.39 6.29 3.24
CA VAL A 222 -17.44 7.36 3.61
C VAL A 222 -17.78 7.93 4.99
N LYS A 223 -16.85 7.79 5.94
CA LYS A 223 -16.97 8.30 7.32
C LYS A 223 -16.35 9.69 7.49
N SER A 224 -15.25 9.96 6.81
CA SER A 224 -14.60 11.27 6.85
C SER A 224 -13.78 11.54 5.59
N VAL A 225 -13.63 12.81 5.25
CA VAL A 225 -12.70 13.30 4.23
C VAL A 225 -11.77 14.32 4.87
N ASN A 226 -10.48 14.04 4.85
CA ASN A 226 -9.42 14.83 5.46
C ASN A 226 -8.51 15.35 4.35
N ARG A 227 -8.23 16.65 4.33
CA ARG A 227 -7.36 17.24 3.31
C ARG A 227 -5.88 17.08 3.71
N LEU A 228 -5.07 16.58 2.80
CA LEU A 228 -3.61 16.56 2.90
C LEU A 228 -3.00 17.81 2.29
N GLY A 229 -1.80 18.20 2.77
CA GLY A 229 -1.00 19.24 2.15
C GLY A 229 -0.21 18.72 0.95
N GLY A 230 0.11 19.60 0.00
CA GLY A 230 0.95 19.26 -1.15
C GLY A 230 0.23 18.53 -2.28
N ASP A 231 0.99 17.77 -3.07
CA ASP A 231 0.49 16.94 -4.18
C ASP A 231 0.62 15.43 -3.90
N HIS A 232 0.20 14.61 -4.87
CA HIS A 232 0.19 13.14 -4.75
C HIS A 232 1.56 12.54 -4.39
N SER A 233 2.67 13.18 -4.76
CA SER A 233 4.02 12.69 -4.43
C SER A 233 4.36 12.86 -2.95
N GLN A 234 3.65 13.74 -2.24
CA GLN A 234 3.91 14.12 -0.85
C GLN A 234 2.96 13.46 0.16
N ILE A 235 2.04 12.61 -0.28
CA ILE A 235 0.95 12.05 0.54
C ILE A 235 1.42 11.21 1.75
N LEU A 236 2.68 10.74 1.69
CA LEU A 236 3.34 9.96 2.75
C LEU A 236 4.64 10.62 3.24
N ASP A 237 4.79 11.92 3.01
CA ASP A 237 5.86 12.70 3.61
C ASP A 237 5.73 12.72 5.16
N PRO A 238 6.73 13.20 5.91
CA PRO A 238 6.68 13.20 7.37
C PRO A 238 5.50 13.99 7.95
N ILE A 239 5.06 15.07 7.30
CA ILE A 239 3.98 15.94 7.79
C ILE A 239 2.64 15.22 7.63
N ASN A 240 2.33 14.77 6.42
CA ASN A 240 1.10 14.04 6.10
C ASN A 240 1.02 12.70 6.85
N SER A 241 2.15 11.99 7.01
CA SER A 241 2.22 10.77 7.83
C SER A 241 1.92 11.04 9.31
N SER A 242 2.34 12.18 9.84
CA SER A 242 2.05 12.55 11.22
C SER A 242 0.55 12.81 11.43
N LEU A 243 -0.10 13.48 10.47
CA LEU A 243 -1.56 13.71 10.49
C LEU A 243 -2.33 12.39 10.45
N VAL A 244 -2.00 11.51 9.52
CA VAL A 244 -2.65 10.18 9.41
C VAL A 244 -2.41 9.35 10.67
N SER A 245 -1.20 9.34 11.23
CA SER A 245 -0.93 8.58 12.45
C SER A 245 -1.67 9.13 13.68
N ALA A 246 -1.81 10.46 13.80
CA ALA A 246 -2.57 11.08 14.88
C ALA A 246 -4.05 10.71 14.79
N PHE A 247 -4.60 10.70 13.57
CA PHE A 247 -5.96 10.24 13.32
C PHE A 247 -6.15 8.78 13.73
N VAL A 248 -5.24 7.88 13.30
CA VAL A 248 -5.29 6.45 13.65
C VAL A 248 -5.38 6.28 15.16
N ARG A 249 -4.50 6.94 15.93
CA ARG A 249 -4.46 6.81 17.39
C ARG A 249 -5.70 7.33 18.11
N LEU A 250 -6.39 8.30 17.51
CA LEU A 250 -7.57 8.93 18.09
C LEU A 250 -8.83 8.11 17.85
N HIS A 251 -8.90 7.41 16.71
CA HIS A 251 -10.13 6.74 16.25
C HIS A 251 -10.10 5.21 16.34
N PHE A 252 -8.93 4.59 16.49
CA PHE A 252 -8.73 3.14 16.51
C PHE A 252 -7.79 2.71 17.63
#